data_AF-A0A7S0ENL4-F1
#
_entry.id   AF-A0A7S0ENL4-F1
#
_cell.length_a   1.000
_cell.length_b   1.000
_cell.length_c   1.000
_cell.angle_alpha   90.00
_cell.angle_beta   90.00
_cell.angle_gamma   90.00
#
_symmetry.space_group_name_H-M   'P 1'
#
loop_
_entity.id
_entity.type
_entity.pdbx_description
1 polymer ?
#
loop_
_entity_poly.entity_id
_entity_poly.type
_entity_poly.pdbx_seq_one_letter_code
_entity_poly.pdbx_strand_id
1 'polypeptide(L)'
;GKVDFKVYLLDDGSLACGGNQNAPQNFTFTLEVLPVNQNPKFEFSPLSVQQGGEIPVLWLLESGDNIAREEGRNLLVNVTPGEWDEGDQGLIFQVEFVSGDPDLLLETQVVLNLKGFGCAPTFPRLCTSTADFLFRTDSHRFGSSLINFVLRDTGAYAGPTRGETRLPLMVKVVPVNDPPRFAMSQQLVQVRMGENCDAATTHALMYNITVTSITDNDLFNLTALQDLLVSSSRTSASRESFYGS
;
A
#
# COMPACT_ATOMS: atom_id res chain seq x y z
N GLY A 1 18.08 17.19 -35.74
CA GLY A 1 18.09 18.41 -36.58
C GLY A 1 19.13 18.26 -37.68
N LYS A 2 18.82 18.63 -38.92
CA LYS A 2 19.70 18.44 -40.08
C LYS A 2 20.02 19.79 -40.71
N VAL A 3 21.30 20.07 -40.93
CA VAL A 3 21.75 21.30 -41.59
C VAL A 3 22.86 20.98 -42.59
N ASP A 4 22.83 21.65 -43.73
CA ASP A 4 23.81 21.47 -44.79
C ASP A 4 24.73 22.69 -44.82
N PHE A 5 26.04 22.45 -44.71
CA PHE A 5 27.06 23.49 -44.79
C PHE A 5 27.72 23.49 -46.17
N LYS A 6 27.93 24.69 -46.71
CA LYS A 6 28.75 24.94 -47.89
C LYS A 6 30.02 25.65 -47.45
N VAL A 7 31.16 25.02 -47.65
CA VAL A 7 32.47 25.60 -47.36
C VAL A 7 33.09 26.07 -48.66
N TYR A 8 33.57 27.32 -48.64
CA TYR A 8 34.30 27.93 -49.74
C TYR A 8 35.74 28.16 -49.29
N LEU A 9 36.70 27.78 -50.13
CA LEU A 9 38.10 28.15 -49.97
C LEU A 9 38.41 29.33 -50.90
N LEU A 10 38.96 30.39 -50.33
CA LEU A 10 39.47 31.56 -51.04
C LEU A 10 40.99 31.55 -50.87
N ASP A 11 41.72 31.59 -51.99
CA ASP A 11 43.18 31.68 -52.02
C ASP A 11 43.59 33.16 -52.03
N ASP A 12 44.42 33.60 -51.08
CA ASP A 12 44.96 34.96 -51.01
C ASP A 12 46.33 35.12 -51.70
N GLY A 13 46.78 34.08 -52.41
CA GLY A 13 48.02 34.07 -53.17
C GLY A 13 48.13 35.21 -54.19
N SER A 14 49.34 35.76 -54.34
CA SER A 14 49.61 36.86 -55.26
C SER A 14 49.40 36.47 -56.74
N LEU A 15 48.89 37.40 -57.55
CA LEU A 15 48.66 37.23 -59.00
C LEU A 15 49.92 37.00 -59.84
N ALA A 16 51.13 37.05 -59.23
CA ALA A 16 52.41 37.13 -59.94
C ALA A 16 52.75 35.88 -60.80
N CYS A 17 52.03 34.77 -60.65
CA CYS A 17 52.30 33.52 -61.39
C CYS A 17 51.07 32.92 -62.10
N GLY A 18 50.02 33.71 -62.39
CA GLY A 18 48.83 33.21 -63.11
C GLY A 18 47.90 32.30 -62.28
N GLY A 19 48.03 32.33 -60.95
CA GLY A 19 47.13 31.62 -60.03
C GLY A 19 45.72 32.17 -60.10
N ASN A 20 44.74 31.29 -60.26
CA ASN A 20 43.32 31.66 -60.26
C ASN A 20 42.80 31.71 -58.82
N GLN A 21 42.66 32.91 -58.27
CA GLN A 21 42.15 33.14 -56.90
C GLN A 21 40.71 32.63 -56.69
N ASN A 22 40.01 32.28 -57.78
CA ASN A 22 38.59 31.95 -57.79
C ASN A 22 38.34 30.52 -58.30
N ALA A 23 39.07 29.52 -57.79
CA ALA A 23 38.66 28.13 -57.92
C ALA A 23 37.88 27.70 -56.67
N PRO A 24 36.57 28.02 -56.55
CA PRO A 24 35.78 27.59 -55.41
C PRO A 24 35.63 26.07 -55.47
N GLN A 25 36.46 25.34 -54.73
CA GLN A 25 36.13 23.99 -54.36
C GLN A 25 35.01 24.06 -53.33
N ASN A 26 33.79 23.78 -53.78
CA ASN A 26 32.63 23.71 -52.92
C ASN A 26 32.66 22.36 -52.19
N PHE A 27 33.11 22.37 -50.95
CA PHE A 27 32.94 21.21 -50.08
C PHE A 27 31.59 21.34 -49.37
N THR A 28 30.73 20.34 -49.54
CA THR A 28 29.47 20.26 -48.79
C THR A 28 29.55 19.13 -47.80
N PHE A 29 29.11 19.39 -46.58
CA PHE A 29 28.86 18.34 -45.61
C PHE A 29 27.56 18.62 -44.88
N THR A 30 26.89 17.53 -44.51
CA THR A 30 25.67 17.56 -43.73
C THR A 30 26.03 17.32 -42.28
N LEU A 31 25.59 18.21 -41.40
CA LEU A 31 25.56 17.96 -39.97
C LEU A 31 24.16 17.48 -39.61
N GLU A 32 24.07 16.24 -39.14
CA GLU A 32 22.85 15.68 -38.58
C GLU A 32 23.05 15.49 -37.08
N VAL A 33 22.26 16.22 -36.29
CA VAL A 33 22.12 16.02 -34.85
C VAL A 33 21.02 14.99 -34.65
N LEU A 34 21.41 13.78 -34.26
CA LEU A 34 20.49 12.72 -33.90
C LEU A 34 19.85 13.02 -32.54
N PRO A 35 18.56 12.70 -32.34
CA PRO A 35 17.94 12.79 -31.02
C PRO A 35 18.64 11.82 -30.05
N VAL A 36 18.78 12.23 -28.79
CA VAL A 36 19.33 11.40 -27.72
C VAL A 36 18.19 11.07 -26.79
N ASN A 37 17.97 9.78 -26.53
CA ASN A 37 16.97 9.35 -25.56
C ASN A 37 17.33 9.85 -24.17
N GLN A 38 16.38 10.50 -23.51
CA GLN A 38 16.45 10.94 -22.15
C GLN A 38 15.77 9.90 -21.25
N ASN A 39 16.03 9.97 -19.95
CA ASN A 39 15.38 9.05 -19.02
C ASN A 39 13.98 9.58 -18.69
N PRO A 40 12.99 8.68 -18.54
CA PRO A 40 11.65 9.07 -18.15
C PRO A 40 11.66 9.58 -16.71
N LYS A 41 10.71 10.42 -16.34
CA LYS A 41 10.63 10.99 -14.98
C LYS A 41 9.27 10.70 -14.37
N PHE A 42 9.23 10.46 -13.08
CA PHE A 42 8.01 10.34 -12.28
C PHE A 42 8.34 10.62 -10.83
N GLU A 43 7.31 10.93 -10.05
CA GLU A 43 7.42 11.20 -8.61
C GLU A 43 6.31 10.46 -7.86
N PHE A 44 6.53 10.17 -6.57
CA PHE A 44 5.46 9.68 -5.72
C PHE A 44 4.53 10.84 -5.32
N SER A 45 3.22 10.58 -5.35
CA SER A 45 2.23 11.55 -4.89
C SER A 45 2.40 11.82 -3.40
N PRO A 46 2.56 13.09 -2.97
CA PRO A 46 2.67 13.44 -1.57
C PRO A 46 1.37 13.20 -0.79
N LEU A 47 0.25 12.97 -1.48
CA LEU A 47 -1.04 12.62 -0.86
C LEU A 47 -1.10 11.14 -0.46
N SER A 48 -0.38 10.29 -1.17
CA SER A 48 -0.43 8.83 -0.98
C SER A 48 0.81 8.31 -0.24
N VAL A 49 1.94 9.02 -0.35
CA VAL A 49 3.23 8.57 0.16
C VAL A 49 3.83 9.62 1.08
N GLN A 50 4.21 9.20 2.28
CA GLN A 50 4.84 10.08 3.27
C GLN A 50 6.36 10.00 3.16
N GLN A 51 7.04 11.12 3.39
CA GLN A 51 8.50 11.14 3.42
C GLN A 51 8.98 10.52 4.75
N GLY A 52 9.49 9.29 4.69
CA GLY A 52 9.95 8.53 5.86
C GLY A 52 11.45 8.65 6.16
N GLY A 53 12.12 9.65 5.59
CA GLY A 53 13.59 9.79 5.60
C GLY A 53 14.15 9.80 4.18
N GLU A 54 15.22 9.04 3.93
CA GLU A 54 15.83 8.89 2.60
C GLU A 54 14.93 8.12 1.62
N ILE A 55 14.09 7.21 2.13
CA ILE A 55 13.18 6.40 1.32
C ILE A 55 11.73 6.78 1.66
N PRO A 56 10.88 7.06 0.66
CA PRO A 56 9.47 7.35 0.87
C PRO A 56 8.71 6.09 1.36
N VAL A 57 7.67 6.29 2.17
CA VAL A 57 6.92 5.21 2.82
C VAL A 57 5.43 5.28 2.47
N LEU A 58 4.89 4.18 1.95
CA LEU A 58 3.46 3.94 1.79
C LEU A 58 2.95 3.14 3.00
N TRP A 59 2.08 3.76 3.80
CA TRP A 59 1.48 3.12 4.97
C TRP A 59 0.11 2.55 4.62
N LEU A 60 -0.09 1.29 4.98
CA LEU A 60 -1.31 0.54 4.75
C LEU A 60 -1.73 -0.08 6.09
N LEU A 61 -3.04 -0.20 6.30
CA LEU A 61 -3.58 -1.03 7.37
C LEU A 61 -3.75 -2.44 6.81
N GLU A 62 -3.46 -3.48 7.58
CA GLU A 62 -3.86 -4.83 7.18
C GLU A 62 -5.39 -4.94 7.08
N SER A 63 -5.87 -5.90 6.31
CA SER A 63 -7.29 -6.21 6.22
C SER A 63 -7.58 -7.57 6.88
N GLY A 64 -8.65 -7.61 7.67
CA GLY A 64 -9.18 -8.86 8.24
C GLY A 64 -10.05 -9.66 7.27
N ASP A 65 -10.33 -9.13 6.08
CA ASP A 65 -11.09 -9.86 5.05
C ASP A 65 -10.17 -10.79 4.24
N ASN A 66 -10.75 -11.86 3.69
CA ASN A 66 -10.05 -12.82 2.84
C ASN A 66 -9.61 -12.15 1.53
N ILE A 67 -8.43 -11.52 1.57
CA ILE A 67 -7.72 -10.83 0.50
C ILE A 67 -8.36 -9.50 0.10
N ALA A 68 -7.84 -8.41 0.65
CA ALA A 68 -8.21 -7.06 0.21
C ALA A 68 -7.46 -6.70 -1.07
N ARG A 69 -8.22 -6.21 -2.07
CA ARG A 69 -7.64 -5.40 -3.15
C ARG A 69 -7.42 -4.01 -2.58
N GLU A 70 -6.17 -3.59 -2.55
CA GLU A 70 -5.80 -2.23 -2.15
C GLU A 70 -5.36 -1.46 -3.40
N GLU A 71 -5.88 -0.24 -3.55
CA GLU A 71 -5.60 0.63 -4.70
C GLU A 71 -4.82 1.86 -4.24
N GLY A 72 -3.53 1.91 -4.58
CA GLY A 72 -2.73 3.12 -4.52
C GLY A 72 -3.12 4.04 -5.68
N ARG A 73 -4.26 4.72 -5.58
CA ARG A 73 -4.73 5.65 -6.62
C ARG A 73 -3.82 6.87 -6.72
N ASN A 74 -3.50 7.26 -7.95
CA ASN A 74 -2.57 8.34 -8.27
C ASN A 74 -1.28 8.25 -7.45
N LEU A 75 -0.76 7.03 -7.23
CA LEU A 75 0.46 6.82 -6.45
C LEU A 75 1.65 7.53 -7.11
N LEU A 76 1.71 7.50 -8.45
CA LEU A 76 2.73 8.18 -9.23
C LEU A 76 2.13 9.41 -9.91
N VAL A 77 2.88 10.50 -9.92
CA VAL A 77 2.54 11.78 -10.54
C VAL A 77 3.69 12.27 -11.41
N ASN A 78 3.42 13.26 -12.26
CA ASN A 78 4.42 13.88 -13.15
C ASN A 78 5.14 12.86 -14.05
N VAL A 79 4.41 11.85 -14.54
CA VAL A 79 4.95 10.75 -15.33
C VAL A 79 5.25 11.20 -16.78
N THR A 80 6.51 11.37 -17.13
CA THR A 80 6.93 11.85 -18.46
C THR A 80 7.87 10.86 -19.14
N PRO A 81 7.75 10.66 -20.47
CA PRO A 81 8.71 9.85 -21.24
C PRO A 81 10.11 10.46 -21.23
N GLY A 82 10.20 11.76 -20.99
CA GLY A 82 11.40 12.53 -20.71
C GLY A 82 11.15 13.97 -21.14
N GLU A 83 12.15 14.69 -21.64
CA GLU A 83 12.00 16.11 -21.98
C GLU A 83 11.55 16.32 -23.44
N TRP A 84 12.20 17.27 -24.14
CA TRP A 84 11.78 17.77 -25.44
C TRP A 84 11.70 16.67 -26.50
N ASP A 85 10.56 16.57 -27.19
CA ASP A 85 10.34 15.71 -28.37
C ASP A 85 10.36 14.20 -28.10
N GLU A 86 9.90 13.79 -26.90
CA GLU A 86 9.76 12.38 -26.51
C GLU A 86 8.30 11.96 -26.28
N GLY A 87 7.34 12.82 -26.60
CA GLY A 87 5.90 12.57 -26.38
C GLY A 87 5.33 11.37 -27.14
N ASP A 88 6.00 10.95 -28.22
CA ASP A 88 5.61 9.78 -29.02
C ASP A 88 6.18 8.46 -28.47
N GLN A 89 7.02 8.51 -27.42
CA GLN A 89 7.57 7.32 -26.81
C GLN A 89 6.55 6.65 -25.87
N GLY A 90 6.51 5.32 -25.91
CA GLY A 90 5.75 4.52 -24.95
C GLY A 90 6.46 4.45 -23.60
N LEU A 91 5.68 4.17 -22.55
CA LEU A 91 6.16 4.00 -21.18
C LEU A 91 5.76 2.63 -20.65
N ILE A 92 6.70 1.95 -19.98
CA ILE A 92 6.54 0.63 -19.39
C ILE A 92 6.93 0.71 -17.92
N PHE A 93 6.01 0.32 -17.04
CA PHE A 93 6.28 0.19 -15.61
C PHE A 93 6.59 -1.25 -15.23
N GLN A 94 7.53 -1.40 -14.32
CA GLN A 94 7.86 -2.65 -13.67
C GLN A 94 8.09 -2.39 -12.18
N VAL A 95 7.69 -3.35 -11.34
CA VAL A 95 7.96 -3.33 -9.90
C VAL A 95 8.93 -4.46 -9.60
N GLU A 96 10.02 -4.15 -8.91
CA GLU A 96 11.05 -5.11 -8.52
C GLU A 96 11.13 -5.18 -7.00
N PHE A 97 11.05 -6.38 -6.44
CA PHE A 97 11.29 -6.61 -5.02
C PHE A 97 12.77 -6.42 -4.68
N VAL A 98 13.06 -5.73 -3.58
CA VAL A 98 14.43 -5.49 -3.11
C VAL A 98 14.71 -6.23 -1.81
N SER A 99 13.88 -6.04 -0.78
CA SER A 99 14.07 -6.66 0.53
C SER A 99 12.79 -6.62 1.38
N GLY A 100 12.75 -7.37 2.49
CA GLY A 100 11.59 -7.46 3.39
C GLY A 100 10.78 -8.73 3.16
N ASP A 101 9.46 -8.65 3.34
CA ASP A 101 8.54 -9.76 3.08
C ASP A 101 8.10 -9.78 1.60
N PRO A 102 8.49 -10.78 0.80
CA PRO A 102 8.19 -10.83 -0.64
C PRO A 102 6.71 -11.13 -0.94
N ASP A 103 5.98 -11.81 -0.05
CA ASP A 103 4.57 -12.10 -0.29
C ASP A 103 3.63 -11.16 0.49
N LEU A 104 4.18 -10.05 1.03
CA LEU A 104 3.38 -8.96 1.59
C LEU A 104 2.47 -8.33 0.53
N LEU A 105 2.94 -8.26 -0.71
CA LEU A 105 2.23 -7.68 -1.85
C LEU A 105 2.03 -8.74 -2.92
N LEU A 106 0.82 -9.25 -3.04
CA LEU A 106 0.41 -10.22 -4.04
C LEU A 106 -0.11 -9.52 -5.29
N GLU A 107 0.06 -10.15 -6.45
CA GLU A 107 -0.51 -9.71 -7.74
C GLU A 107 -0.23 -8.23 -8.05
N THR A 108 1.01 -7.76 -7.81
CA THR A 108 1.38 -6.36 -8.03
C THR A 108 1.28 -5.98 -9.51
N GLN A 109 0.56 -4.89 -9.78
CA GLN A 109 0.37 -4.34 -11.11
C GLN A 109 0.41 -2.81 -11.06
N VAL A 110 1.02 -2.18 -12.04
CA VAL A 110 0.96 -0.71 -12.21
C VAL A 110 0.06 -0.43 -13.40
N VAL A 111 -1.03 0.30 -13.15
CA VAL A 111 -1.98 0.70 -14.19
C VAL A 111 -1.80 2.17 -14.46
N LEU A 112 -1.33 2.46 -15.67
CA LEU A 112 -1.12 3.80 -16.16
C LEU A 112 -2.48 4.47 -16.43
N ASN A 113 -2.79 5.51 -15.65
CA ASN A 113 -3.93 6.38 -15.89
C ASN A 113 -3.48 7.60 -16.67
N LEU A 114 -3.25 7.37 -17.96
CA LEU A 114 -2.87 8.41 -18.90
C LEU A 114 -4.11 9.23 -19.30
N LYS A 115 -4.69 9.98 -18.35
CA LYS A 115 -5.58 11.08 -18.71
C LYS A 115 -4.71 12.18 -19.34
N GLY A 116 -4.53 12.12 -20.66
CA GLY A 116 -3.85 13.18 -21.41
C GLY A 116 -2.66 12.78 -22.28
N PHE A 117 -2.47 11.50 -22.64
CA PHE A 117 -1.59 11.20 -23.78
C PHE A 117 -2.25 11.74 -25.05
N GLY A 118 -1.75 12.88 -25.53
CA GLY A 118 -2.42 13.73 -26.52
C GLY A 118 -2.75 15.14 -26.03
N CYS A 119 -1.94 15.71 -25.13
CA CYS A 119 -2.02 17.13 -24.81
C CYS A 119 -2.05 17.96 -26.11
N ALA A 120 -3.03 18.86 -26.20
CA ALA A 120 -3.17 19.75 -27.33
C ALA A 120 -1.81 20.43 -27.60
N PRO A 121 -1.37 20.55 -28.87
CA PRO A 121 -0.05 21.05 -29.24
C PRO A 121 0.23 22.47 -28.74
N THR A 122 -0.79 23.18 -28.27
CA THR A 122 -0.71 24.53 -27.71
C THR A 122 -0.20 24.57 -26.26
N PHE A 123 -0.27 23.48 -25.48
CA PHE A 123 0.21 23.45 -24.09
C PHE A 123 0.86 22.11 -23.70
N PRO A 124 2.06 21.80 -24.22
CA PRO A 124 2.78 20.56 -23.90
C PRO A 124 3.28 20.46 -22.44
N ARG A 125 3.20 21.52 -21.65
CA ARG A 125 3.77 21.59 -20.28
C ARG A 125 2.78 21.31 -19.14
N LEU A 126 1.53 20.96 -19.42
CA LEU A 126 0.46 20.82 -18.43
C LEU A 126 -0.18 19.43 -18.41
N CYS A 127 0.55 18.41 -18.87
CA CYS A 127 0.11 17.03 -18.86
C CYS A 127 0.39 16.43 -17.49
N THR A 128 -0.55 16.51 -16.55
CA THR A 128 -0.48 15.74 -15.31
C THR A 128 -0.89 14.31 -15.59
N SER A 129 0.08 13.47 -15.92
CA SER A 129 -0.08 12.01 -15.99
C SER A 129 0.06 11.42 -14.59
N THR A 130 -0.84 10.51 -14.26
CA THR A 130 -0.80 9.75 -13.01
C THR A 130 -0.78 8.26 -13.30
N ALA A 131 -0.30 7.48 -12.35
CA ALA A 131 -0.39 6.03 -12.41
C ALA A 131 -0.90 5.48 -11.08
N ASP A 132 -1.74 4.46 -11.18
CA ASP A 132 -2.23 3.71 -10.05
C ASP A 132 -1.34 2.49 -9.83
N PHE A 133 -1.11 2.17 -8.55
CA PHE A 133 -0.47 0.92 -8.16
C PHE A 133 -1.52 0.02 -7.52
N LEU A 134 -1.78 -1.12 -8.17
CA LEU A 134 -2.75 -2.11 -7.75
C LEU A 134 -2.00 -3.30 -7.17
N PHE A 135 -2.44 -3.76 -6.00
CA PHE A 135 -1.88 -4.93 -5.36
C PHE A 135 -2.93 -5.56 -4.44
N ARG A 136 -2.61 -6.75 -3.94
CA ARG A 136 -3.42 -7.46 -2.96
C ARG A 136 -2.56 -7.78 -1.74
N THR A 137 -3.19 -7.85 -0.59
CA THR A 137 -2.58 -8.30 0.66
C THR A 137 -3.35 -9.51 1.17
N ASP A 138 -2.64 -10.48 1.76
CA ASP A 138 -3.29 -11.57 2.48
C ASP A 138 -3.99 -11.04 3.73
N SER A 139 -5.03 -11.76 4.14
CA SER A 139 -5.75 -11.47 5.39
C SER A 139 -4.81 -11.55 6.59
N HIS A 140 -4.90 -10.55 7.48
CA HIS A 140 -4.09 -10.43 8.70
C HIS A 140 -2.57 -10.44 8.46
N ARG A 141 -2.12 -10.11 7.24
CA ARG A 141 -0.70 -10.02 6.93
C ARG A 141 -0.22 -8.59 7.12
N PHE A 142 0.75 -8.43 8.01
CA PHE A 142 1.43 -7.18 8.28
C PHE A 142 2.95 -7.34 8.13
N GLY A 143 3.64 -6.24 7.88
CA GLY A 143 5.09 -6.27 7.64
C GLY A 143 5.57 -5.07 6.83
N SER A 144 6.79 -5.18 6.34
CA SER A 144 7.40 -4.17 5.47
C SER A 144 8.13 -4.82 4.30
N SER A 145 8.02 -4.20 3.13
CA SER A 145 8.66 -4.64 1.90
C SER A 145 9.22 -3.42 1.17
N LEU A 146 10.49 -3.48 0.80
CA LEU A 146 11.15 -2.47 -0.03
C LEU A 146 11.06 -2.92 -1.49
N ILE A 147 10.48 -2.08 -2.32
CA ILE A 147 10.33 -2.32 -3.75
C ILE A 147 10.92 -1.16 -4.55
N ASN A 148 11.35 -1.44 -5.77
CA ASN A 148 11.74 -0.43 -6.75
C ASN A 148 10.65 -0.30 -7.80
N PHE A 149 10.20 0.94 -8.03
CA PHE A 149 9.44 1.30 -9.22
C PHE A 149 10.43 1.60 -10.33
N VAL A 150 10.30 0.87 -11.42
CA VAL A 150 11.13 1.00 -12.61
C VAL A 150 10.25 1.49 -13.75
N LEU A 151 10.57 2.67 -14.28
CA LEU A 151 9.93 3.23 -15.47
C LEU A 151 10.92 3.18 -16.62
N ARG A 152 10.52 2.52 -17.70
CA ARG A 152 11.26 2.44 -18.96
C ARG A 152 10.50 3.13 -20.07
N ASP A 153 11.20 3.89 -20.91
CA ASP A 153 10.63 4.35 -22.18
C ASP A 153 10.89 3.33 -23.30
N THR A 154 10.19 3.48 -24.43
CA THR A 154 10.39 2.66 -25.63
C THR A 154 11.30 3.34 -26.66
N GLY A 155 12.08 4.34 -26.27
CA GLY A 155 12.96 5.10 -27.16
C GLY A 155 14.04 4.20 -27.78
N ALA A 156 14.02 4.07 -29.11
CA ALA A 156 14.83 3.10 -29.85
C ALA A 156 16.36 3.34 -29.83
N TYR A 157 16.84 4.44 -29.24
CA TYR A 157 18.25 4.86 -29.29
C TYR A 157 18.97 4.82 -27.94
N ALA A 158 18.30 4.35 -26.89
CA ALA A 158 18.91 4.26 -25.59
C ALA A 158 19.76 2.99 -25.48
N GLY A 159 21.09 3.14 -25.37
CA GLY A 159 21.94 2.04 -24.93
C GLY A 159 21.47 1.45 -23.59
N PRO A 160 22.02 0.32 -23.12
CA PRO A 160 21.46 -0.49 -22.02
C PRO A 160 21.31 0.21 -20.65
N THR A 161 21.83 1.43 -20.49
CA THR A 161 21.79 2.22 -19.25
C THR A 161 21.04 3.54 -19.39
N ARG A 162 20.47 3.84 -20.56
CA ARG A 162 19.65 5.04 -20.82
C ARG A 162 18.22 4.59 -21.09
N GLY A 163 17.25 5.41 -20.70
CA GLY A 163 15.82 5.14 -20.88
C GLY A 163 15.15 4.42 -19.71
N GLU A 164 15.76 4.48 -18.52
CA GLU A 164 15.18 3.92 -17.31
C GLU A 164 15.36 4.84 -16.09
N THR A 165 14.31 4.97 -15.29
CA THR A 165 14.35 5.62 -13.97
C THR A 165 13.86 4.66 -12.90
N ARG A 166 14.60 4.58 -11.79
CA ARG A 166 14.31 3.73 -10.63
C ARG A 166 14.05 4.58 -9.41
N LEU A 167 12.94 4.35 -8.71
CA LEU A 167 12.67 4.96 -7.40
C LEU A 167 12.29 3.90 -6.37
N PRO A 168 12.97 3.86 -5.21
CA PRO A 168 12.62 2.95 -4.12
C PRO A 168 11.37 3.44 -3.38
N LEU A 169 10.53 2.50 -2.94
CA LEU A 169 9.39 2.73 -2.06
C LEU A 169 9.38 1.67 -0.96
N MET A 170 9.31 2.11 0.29
CA MET A 170 9.03 1.23 1.41
C MET A 170 7.51 1.10 1.57
N VAL A 171 6.98 -0.11 1.44
CA VAL A 171 5.57 -0.40 1.75
C VAL A 171 5.51 -0.99 3.14
N LYS A 172 4.68 -0.42 4.01
CA LYS A 172 4.51 -0.87 5.38
C LYS A 172 3.04 -1.11 5.69
N VAL A 173 2.70 -2.37 5.90
CA VAL A 173 1.38 -2.81 6.34
C VAL A 173 1.44 -2.95 7.86
N VAL A 174 0.62 -2.20 8.58
CA VAL A 174 0.56 -2.26 10.04
C VAL A 174 -0.61 -3.12 10.51
N PRO A 175 -0.43 -3.88 11.61
CA PRO A 175 -1.51 -4.71 12.14
C PRO A 175 -2.67 -3.84 12.64
N VAL A 176 -3.88 -4.38 12.53
CA VAL A 176 -5.12 -3.82 13.03
C VAL A 176 -5.59 -4.69 14.19
N ASN A 177 -6.09 -4.07 15.26
CA ASN A 177 -6.55 -4.83 16.41
C ASN A 177 -7.89 -5.51 16.12
N ASP A 178 -7.87 -6.83 15.89
CA ASP A 178 -9.08 -7.63 15.72
C ASP A 178 -9.87 -7.79 17.03
N PRO A 179 -11.22 -7.79 16.98
CA PRO A 179 -12.04 -8.06 18.15
C PRO A 179 -11.85 -9.51 18.61
N PRO A 180 -11.75 -9.77 19.94
CA PRO A 180 -11.62 -11.13 20.46
C PRO A 180 -12.86 -11.97 20.09
N ARG A 181 -12.64 -13.22 19.71
CA ARG A 181 -13.71 -14.19 19.44
C ARG A 181 -13.60 -15.35 20.42
N PHE A 182 -14.72 -15.77 21.00
CA PHE A 182 -14.80 -17.00 21.79
C PHE A 182 -15.78 -17.96 21.13
N ALA A 183 -15.41 -19.24 21.07
CA ALA A 183 -16.30 -20.31 20.67
C ALA A 183 -16.44 -21.27 21.85
N MET A 184 -17.68 -21.52 22.30
CA MET A 184 -17.92 -22.53 23.32
C MET A 184 -17.88 -23.91 22.67
N SER A 185 -16.97 -24.77 23.13
CA SER A 185 -16.85 -26.16 22.66
C SER A 185 -18.04 -27.02 23.08
N GLN A 186 -18.79 -26.60 24.10
CA GLN A 186 -19.99 -27.26 24.59
C GLN A 186 -21.01 -26.19 25.01
N GLN A 187 -22.24 -26.30 24.48
CA GLN A 187 -23.38 -25.50 24.93
C GLN A 187 -24.07 -26.09 26.16
N LEU A 188 -23.64 -27.28 26.59
CA LEU A 188 -24.25 -28.04 27.68
C LEU A 188 -23.26 -28.21 28.83
N VAL A 189 -23.42 -27.41 29.88
CA VAL A 189 -22.75 -27.66 31.16
C VAL A 189 -23.58 -28.71 31.91
N GLN A 190 -23.14 -29.97 31.89
CA GLN A 190 -23.75 -31.01 32.72
C GLN A 190 -23.23 -30.88 34.16
N VAL A 191 -24.07 -30.32 35.02
CA VAL A 191 -23.84 -30.37 36.47
C VAL A 191 -24.36 -31.70 36.99
N ARG A 192 -23.46 -32.58 37.42
CA ARG A 192 -23.85 -33.74 38.22
C ARG A 192 -23.99 -33.30 39.66
N MET A 193 -25.21 -33.34 40.18
CA MET A 193 -25.41 -33.29 41.63
C MET A 193 -24.76 -34.52 42.23
N GLY A 194 -23.81 -34.33 43.15
CA GLY A 194 -23.35 -35.42 44.00
C GLY A 194 -24.53 -35.91 44.82
N GLU A 195 -24.75 -37.22 44.84
CA GLU A 195 -25.67 -37.89 45.73
C GLU A 195 -25.18 -37.74 47.18
N ASN A 196 -25.39 -36.58 47.78
CA ASN A 196 -25.39 -36.43 49.24
C ASN A 196 -26.72 -35.81 49.65
N CYS A 197 -27.78 -36.56 49.39
CA CYS A 197 -29.04 -36.41 50.13
C CYS A 197 -28.94 -37.23 51.42
N ASP A 198 -28.10 -36.79 52.36
CA ASP A 198 -28.32 -37.18 53.76
C ASP A 198 -29.62 -36.51 54.21
N ALA A 199 -30.68 -37.31 54.36
CA ALA A 199 -32.05 -36.88 54.59
C ALA A 199 -32.30 -36.28 56.00
N ALA A 200 -31.32 -35.59 56.60
CA ALA A 200 -31.40 -35.07 57.96
C ALA A 200 -31.11 -33.56 58.10
N THR A 201 -30.76 -32.84 57.04
CA THR A 201 -30.57 -31.38 57.10
C THR A 201 -31.52 -30.65 56.13
N THR A 202 -32.51 -29.96 56.69
CA THR A 202 -33.51 -29.11 56.03
C THR A 202 -32.92 -27.80 55.46
N HIS A 203 -31.75 -27.87 54.85
CA HIS A 203 -31.15 -26.75 54.14
C HIS A 203 -30.71 -27.21 52.76
N ALA A 204 -31.68 -27.29 51.84
CA ALA A 204 -31.38 -27.35 50.41
C ALA A 204 -30.73 -26.02 50.02
N LEU A 205 -29.39 -26.02 49.92
CA LEU A 205 -28.68 -24.93 49.29
C LEU A 205 -28.96 -25.02 47.78
N MET A 206 -29.88 -24.19 47.30
CA MET A 206 -30.02 -23.91 45.88
C MET A 206 -28.73 -23.22 45.42
N TYR A 207 -27.82 -23.99 44.84
CA TYR A 207 -26.82 -23.42 43.94
C TYR A 207 -27.18 -23.89 42.54
N ASN A 208 -27.74 -22.98 41.76
CA ASN A 208 -27.27 -22.66 40.41
C ASN A 208 -28.41 -22.07 39.58
N ILE A 209 -28.21 -20.80 39.24
CA ILE A 209 -29.01 -20.05 38.28
C ILE A 209 -28.72 -20.63 36.88
N THR A 210 -29.76 -20.89 36.11
CA THR A 210 -29.67 -21.25 34.69
C THR A 210 -30.10 -20.04 33.84
N VAL A 211 -29.19 -19.58 32.98
CA VAL A 211 -29.48 -18.57 31.95
C VAL A 211 -29.69 -19.31 30.63
N THR A 212 -30.89 -19.22 30.06
CA THR A 212 -31.34 -20.08 28.96
C THR A 212 -31.06 -19.52 27.56
N SER A 213 -30.62 -18.27 27.42
CA SER A 213 -30.04 -17.76 26.17
C SER A 213 -29.42 -16.37 26.38
N ILE A 214 -28.24 -16.14 25.82
CA ILE A 214 -27.69 -14.80 25.59
C ILE A 214 -27.57 -14.67 24.08
N THR A 215 -28.34 -13.76 23.48
CA THR A 215 -28.21 -13.41 22.06
C THR A 215 -27.21 -12.26 21.90
N ASP A 216 -26.58 -12.16 20.72
CA ASP A 216 -25.34 -11.43 20.38
C ASP A 216 -25.17 -9.95 20.80
N ASN A 217 -26.11 -9.32 21.53
CA ASN A 217 -26.02 -7.93 21.96
C ASN A 217 -26.21 -7.66 23.47
N ASP A 218 -26.37 -8.68 24.31
CA ASP A 218 -26.57 -8.45 25.75
C ASP A 218 -25.27 -8.60 26.56
N LEU A 219 -24.85 -7.50 27.20
CA LEU A 219 -23.76 -7.44 28.18
C LEU A 219 -24.09 -8.33 29.39
N PHE A 220 -23.33 -9.43 29.56
CA PHE A 220 -23.44 -10.30 30.73
C PHE A 220 -22.89 -9.60 31.98
N ASN A 221 -23.76 -9.00 32.79
CA ASN A 221 -23.37 -8.32 34.01
C ASN A 221 -23.33 -9.31 35.19
N LEU A 222 -22.11 -9.70 35.60
CA LEU A 222 -21.84 -10.68 36.67
C LEU A 222 -22.13 -10.18 38.10
N THR A 223 -22.74 -9.01 38.25
CA THR A 223 -23.01 -8.39 39.56
C THR A 223 -24.19 -9.02 40.32
N ALA A 224 -25.05 -9.80 39.66
CA ALA A 224 -26.25 -10.37 40.29
C ALA A 224 -26.00 -11.60 41.20
N LEU A 225 -24.77 -12.13 41.27
CA LEU A 225 -24.46 -13.28 42.13
C LEU A 225 -24.16 -12.92 43.59
N GLN A 226 -23.97 -11.63 43.90
CA GLN A 226 -23.62 -11.19 45.26
C GLN A 226 -24.85 -11.08 46.18
N ASP A 227 -26.06 -10.93 45.62
CA ASP A 227 -27.31 -10.85 46.39
C ASP A 227 -27.88 -12.22 46.80
N LEU A 228 -27.32 -13.33 46.30
CA LEU A 228 -27.74 -14.68 46.70
C LEU A 228 -27.03 -15.20 47.96
N LEU A 229 -26.14 -14.40 48.56
CA LEU A 229 -25.29 -14.77 49.70
C LEU A 229 -25.53 -13.93 50.96
N VAL A 230 -26.73 -13.39 51.20
CA VAL A 230 -27.10 -12.75 52.50
C VAL A 230 -28.63 -12.90 52.65
N SER A 231 -29.24 -13.54 53.65
CA SER A 231 -29.09 -13.38 55.10
C SER A 231 -29.62 -14.60 55.87
N SER A 232 -28.91 -15.07 56.89
CA SER A 232 -29.49 -15.85 57.99
C SER A 232 -29.64 -14.97 59.23
N SER A 233 -30.78 -14.31 59.41
CA SER A 233 -31.12 -13.68 60.69
C SER A 233 -31.73 -14.72 61.62
N ARG A 234 -30.96 -15.18 62.62
CA ARG A 234 -31.48 -15.93 63.77
C ARG A 234 -32.54 -15.10 64.51
N THR A 235 -33.73 -15.65 64.67
CA THR A 235 -34.63 -15.31 65.79
C THR A 235 -35.20 -16.60 66.38
N SER A 236 -34.49 -17.19 67.33
CA SER A 236 -35.05 -18.20 68.23
C SER A 236 -35.33 -17.53 69.58
N ALA A 237 -36.55 -17.03 69.76
CA ALA A 237 -37.11 -16.74 71.07
C ALA A 237 -37.75 -18.02 71.62
N SER A 238 -36.99 -18.81 72.39
CA SER A 238 -37.57 -19.87 73.21
C SER A 238 -38.08 -19.26 74.50
N ARG A 239 -39.40 -19.08 74.57
CA ARG A 239 -40.13 -18.73 75.79
C ARG A 239 -40.52 -20.04 76.46
N GLU A 240 -39.70 -20.52 77.40
CA GLU A 240 -40.11 -21.59 78.31
C GLU A 240 -41.08 -21.03 79.35
N SER A 241 -42.25 -21.65 79.42
CA SER A 241 -43.23 -21.48 80.48
C SER A 241 -43.49 -22.85 81.09
N PHE A 242 -43.07 -23.05 82.34
CA PHE A 242 -43.60 -24.12 83.19
C PHE A 242 -43.78 -23.60 84.63
N TYR A 243 -45.03 -23.67 85.09
CA TYR A 243 -45.50 -23.48 86.46
C TYR A 243 -45.10 -24.68 87.33
N GLY A 244 -44.95 -24.47 88.64
CA GLY A 244 -45.05 -25.55 89.62
C GLY A 244 -44.38 -25.28 90.96
N SER A 245 -45.17 -24.70 91.88
CA SER A 245 -45.02 -24.69 93.34
C SER A 245 -44.80 -26.07 93.96
#